data_AF-A0A662T079-F1
#
_entry.id   AF-A0A662T079-F1
#
_cell.length_a   1.000
_cell.length_b   1.000
_cell.length_c   1.000
_cell.angle_alpha   90.00
_cell.angle_beta   90.00
_cell.angle_gamma   90.00
#
_symmetry.space_group_name_H-M   'P 1'
#
loop_
_entity.id
_entity.type
_entity.pdbx_description
1 polymer ?
#
loop_
_entity_poly.entity_id
_entity_poly.type
_entity_poly.pdbx_seq_one_letter_code
_entity_poly.pdbx_strand_id
1 'polypeptide(L)'
;PSPNTGVSYIARAGSRIANRVIEVEAGSSYITLTPEHPVLTPTGWAPAASLSKKSKIAVIKDGKVRWARVSWTHELSYPERVYNLTLAPTPAYITEGVVVHNCGRAGRPGYDEIGEAVIVARSRAELDVLLESYIRGEPEPIESKLSNPPALRSHVLGMIATWGPLAQGEVILRFSKTLFAVQYGKKAVEKSITKVISYLAADGFISEENSLLSATRLGQATAKSYIDPKSASLFRRMLHESKKTPISFMYMVALAPDMEDLPVRRSEVRRLLDFYYAHSDELPQPEVSTALDELEYGEFLSAVKKTAALMSWINEESEREIEEKLNVQLGDLARIVDSASWLLKAASMIAKALGLVEESMLISKLERRVRYGVREELLELVRLEGVGRVRARRLYEAGYRSLSDLASASIDELARVPGIGRRIAASILSQLGVEHEPVIEAEKRTLSDFLST
;
A
#
# COMPACT_ATOMS: atom_id res chain seq x y z
N PRO A 1 1.80 -9.32 12.44
CA PRO A 1 2.28 -8.62 11.22
C PRO A 1 1.86 -9.41 9.97
N SER A 2 1.51 -8.73 8.88
CA SER A 2 1.30 -9.39 7.58
C SER A 2 2.65 -9.87 7.02
N PRO A 3 2.74 -11.06 6.40
CA PRO A 3 3.97 -11.51 5.73
C PRO A 3 4.30 -10.74 4.44
N ASN A 4 3.32 -10.06 3.84
CA ASN A 4 3.41 -9.48 2.50
C ASN A 4 3.66 -7.96 2.52
N THR A 5 4.76 -7.54 3.14
CA THR A 5 5.37 -6.22 2.89
C THR A 5 6.73 -6.43 2.22
N GLY A 6 7.02 -5.65 1.17
CA GLY A 6 8.15 -5.89 0.27
C GLY A 6 9.54 -5.92 0.94
N VAL A 7 10.50 -6.46 0.17
CA VAL A 7 11.91 -6.70 0.55
C VAL A 7 12.42 -5.68 1.55
N SER A 8 12.63 -6.13 2.78
CA SER A 8 13.20 -5.27 3.81
C SER A 8 14.72 -5.18 3.60
N TYR A 9 15.26 -3.96 3.65
CA TYR A 9 16.66 -3.65 3.32
C TYR A 9 17.41 -2.97 4.46
N ILE A 10 18.73 -3.17 4.50
CA ILE A 10 19.63 -2.70 5.57
C ILE A 10 20.01 -1.23 5.34
N ALA A 11 20.01 -0.42 6.41
CA ALA A 11 20.25 1.03 6.41
C ALA A 11 21.37 1.55 7.35
N ARG A 12 21.94 0.71 8.26
CA ARG A 12 23.03 1.03 9.23
C ARG A 12 23.51 -0.25 9.93
N ALA A 13 24.68 -0.30 10.60
CA ALA A 13 25.17 -1.45 11.43
C ALA A 13 26.09 -1.07 12.62
N GLY A 14 26.40 -2.02 13.53
CA GLY A 14 27.30 -1.85 14.70
C GLY A 14 27.55 -3.12 15.57
N SER A 15 28.42 -3.04 16.60
CA SER A 15 28.68 -4.13 17.59
C SER A 15 29.29 -3.64 18.93
N ARG A 16 29.20 -4.43 20.01
CA ARG A 16 29.94 -4.25 21.28
C ARG A 16 30.40 -5.60 21.87
N ILE A 17 31.02 -5.56 23.06
CA ILE A 17 31.20 -6.74 23.93
C ILE A 17 30.17 -6.66 25.06
N ALA A 18 29.45 -7.75 25.31
CA ALA A 18 28.61 -7.94 26.49
C ALA A 18 29.30 -8.93 27.43
N ASN A 19 29.30 -8.64 28.73
CA ASN A 19 29.91 -9.50 29.76
C ASN A 19 28.91 -10.46 30.42
N ARG A 20 27.66 -10.46 29.95
CA ARG A 20 26.52 -11.18 30.54
C ARG A 20 25.46 -11.46 29.49
N VAL A 21 25.01 -12.71 29.40
CA VAL A 21 23.95 -13.18 28.48
C VAL A 21 22.96 -14.07 29.22
N ILE A 22 21.73 -14.18 28.70
CA ILE A 22 20.68 -15.07 29.20
C ILE A 22 20.27 -16.02 28.07
N GLU A 23 20.43 -17.31 28.33
CA GLU A 23 19.92 -18.40 27.51
C GLU A 23 18.46 -18.69 27.89
N VAL A 24 17.58 -18.85 26.90
CA VAL A 24 16.15 -19.06 27.09
C VAL A 24 15.66 -20.18 26.17
N GLU A 25 15.07 -21.22 26.77
CA GLU A 25 14.43 -22.32 26.05
C GLU A 25 12.90 -22.19 26.16
N ALA A 26 12.16 -22.34 25.06
CA ALA A 26 10.71 -22.39 25.06
C ALA A 26 10.14 -23.36 24.02
N GLY A 27 9.61 -24.50 24.49
CA GLY A 27 8.95 -25.50 23.65
C GLY A 27 9.93 -26.34 22.82
N SER A 28 10.28 -25.86 21.62
CA SER A 28 11.33 -26.45 20.77
C SER A 28 12.19 -25.38 20.09
N SER A 29 12.19 -24.16 20.64
CA SER A 29 13.04 -23.04 20.24
C SER A 29 13.97 -22.66 21.39
N TYR A 30 15.17 -22.24 21.03
CA TYR A 30 16.25 -21.87 21.94
C TYR A 30 16.82 -20.53 21.53
N ILE A 31 17.14 -19.63 22.45
CA ILE A 31 17.73 -18.34 22.09
C ILE A 31 18.61 -17.80 23.22
N THR A 32 19.83 -17.36 22.89
CA THR A 32 20.75 -16.70 23.82
C THR A 32 20.77 -15.21 23.50
N LEU A 33 20.54 -14.37 24.51
CA LEU A 33 20.23 -12.95 24.37
C LEU A 33 20.99 -12.11 25.39
N THR A 34 21.18 -10.81 25.14
CA THR A 34 21.53 -9.89 26.24
C THR A 34 20.32 -9.74 27.20
N PRO A 35 20.55 -9.58 28.52
CA PRO A 35 19.49 -9.48 29.54
C PRO A 35 18.37 -8.47 29.20
N GLU A 36 18.74 -7.38 28.54
CA GLU A 36 17.90 -6.27 28.09
C GLU A 36 17.10 -6.55 26.79
N HIS A 37 17.42 -7.62 26.04
CA HIS A 37 16.86 -7.84 24.70
C HIS A 37 15.34 -8.12 24.73
N PRO A 38 14.53 -7.41 23.92
CA PRO A 38 13.08 -7.54 23.94
C PRO A 38 12.60 -8.82 23.25
N VAL A 39 11.93 -9.69 24.01
CA VAL A 39 11.24 -10.87 23.49
C VAL A 39 9.73 -10.62 23.46
N LEU A 40 9.05 -11.02 22.38
CA LEU A 40 7.61 -10.84 22.25
C LEU A 40 6.86 -11.84 23.16
N THR A 41 6.04 -11.31 24.07
CA THR A 41 5.15 -12.05 24.98
C THR A 41 3.67 -11.75 24.65
N PRO A 42 2.70 -12.51 25.19
CA PRO A 42 1.26 -12.26 24.97
C PRO A 42 0.78 -10.86 25.38
N THR A 43 1.53 -10.15 26.23
CA THR A 43 1.22 -8.79 26.72
C THR A 43 2.06 -7.70 26.05
N GLY A 44 2.86 -8.03 25.04
CA GLY A 44 3.80 -7.12 24.37
C GLY A 44 5.26 -7.54 24.53
N TRP A 45 6.20 -6.66 24.18
CA TRP A 45 7.63 -6.92 24.28
C TRP A 45 8.11 -6.80 25.73
N ALA A 46 8.93 -7.75 26.20
CA ALA A 46 9.52 -7.75 27.54
C ALA A 46 11.00 -8.18 27.48
N PRO A 47 11.91 -7.60 28.29
CA PRO A 47 13.34 -7.92 28.26
C PRO A 47 13.60 -9.36 28.73
N ALA A 48 14.62 -10.02 28.19
CA ALA A 48 14.97 -11.40 28.51
C ALA A 48 15.13 -11.66 30.03
N ALA A 49 15.68 -10.70 30.78
CA ALA A 49 15.83 -10.76 32.24
C ALA A 49 14.51 -10.77 33.04
N SER A 50 13.38 -10.41 32.41
CA SER A 50 12.04 -10.52 33.01
C SER A 50 11.37 -11.87 32.75
N LEU A 51 12.00 -12.75 31.96
CA LEU A 51 11.46 -14.07 31.65
C LEU A 51 11.70 -15.05 32.81
N SER A 52 10.72 -15.91 33.02
CA SER A 52 10.76 -16.98 34.02
C SER A 52 10.08 -18.22 33.44
N LYS A 53 10.20 -19.38 34.12
CA LYS A 53 9.49 -20.62 33.72
C LYS A 53 7.95 -20.52 33.71
N LYS A 54 7.37 -19.40 34.16
CA LYS A 54 5.93 -19.10 34.04
C LYS A 54 5.59 -18.33 32.75
N SER A 55 6.53 -17.55 32.22
CA SER A 55 6.38 -16.68 31.06
C SER A 55 6.09 -17.45 29.77
N LYS A 56 5.46 -16.78 28.81
CA LYS A 56 5.26 -17.27 27.44
C LYS A 56 5.89 -16.32 26.44
N ILE A 57 6.49 -16.86 25.39
CA ILE A 57 7.13 -16.10 24.31
C ILE A 57 6.64 -16.57 22.93
N ALA A 58 6.74 -15.68 21.94
CA ALA A 58 6.37 -15.95 20.55
C ALA A 58 7.45 -16.80 19.86
N VAL A 59 7.07 -17.99 19.42
CA VAL A 59 7.91 -18.89 18.60
C VAL A 59 7.15 -19.27 17.33
N ILE A 60 7.85 -19.49 16.23
CA ILE A 60 7.25 -19.84 14.94
C ILE A 60 7.43 -21.33 14.70
N LYS A 61 6.30 -22.00 14.48
CA LYS A 61 6.24 -23.41 14.10
C LYS A 61 5.28 -23.56 12.92
N ASP A 62 5.68 -24.34 11.92
CA ASP A 62 4.90 -24.59 10.70
C ASP A 62 4.48 -23.28 9.99
N GLY A 63 5.40 -22.30 9.94
CA GLY A 63 5.19 -20.99 9.34
C GLY A 63 4.25 -20.05 10.11
N LYS A 64 3.85 -20.39 11.35
CA LYS A 64 2.88 -19.61 12.15
C LYS A 64 3.42 -19.29 13.54
N VAL A 65 3.17 -18.07 14.02
CA VAL A 65 3.47 -17.66 15.40
C VAL A 65 2.59 -18.44 16.39
N ARG A 66 3.21 -18.96 17.44
CA ARG A 66 2.63 -19.71 18.55
C ARG A 66 3.21 -19.21 19.88
N TRP A 67 2.47 -19.39 20.97
CA TRP A 67 2.93 -19.00 22.31
C TRP A 67 3.49 -20.21 23.07
N ALA A 68 4.81 -20.38 23.08
CA ALA A 68 5.48 -21.40 23.89
C ALA A 68 5.69 -20.88 25.33
N ARG A 69 5.65 -21.78 26.33
CA ARG A 69 6.10 -21.47 27.70
C ARG A 69 7.60 -21.70 27.79
N VAL A 70 8.28 -20.82 28.51
CA VAL A 70 9.70 -20.94 28.83
C VAL A 70 9.93 -22.15 29.76
N SER A 71 10.78 -23.09 29.35
CA SER A 71 11.15 -24.28 30.12
C SER A 71 12.41 -24.06 30.96
N TRP A 72 13.35 -23.27 30.45
CA TRP A 72 14.63 -22.97 31.09
C TRP A 72 15.09 -21.54 30.81
N THR A 73 15.85 -21.00 31.76
CA THR A 73 16.50 -19.68 31.70
C THR A 73 17.83 -19.81 32.43
N HIS A 74 18.94 -19.40 31.83
CA HIS A 74 20.26 -19.47 32.45
C HIS A 74 21.09 -18.23 32.14
N GLU A 75 21.75 -17.67 33.15
CA GLU A 75 22.54 -16.44 33.03
C GLU A 75 24.03 -16.80 33.07
N LEU A 76 24.74 -16.45 32.00
CA LEU A 76 26.17 -16.71 31.84
C LEU A 76 26.94 -15.39 31.84
N SER A 77 28.08 -15.36 32.52
CA SER A 77 28.92 -14.17 32.66
C SER A 77 30.32 -14.39 32.06
N TYR A 78 30.47 -14.13 30.77
CA TYR A 78 31.75 -14.12 30.05
C TYR A 78 31.70 -13.03 28.94
N PRO A 79 32.85 -12.51 28.49
CA PRO A 79 32.89 -11.47 27.45
C PRO A 79 32.62 -12.05 26.06
N GLU A 80 31.45 -11.76 25.48
CA GLU A 80 31.04 -12.17 24.14
C GLU A 80 30.79 -10.96 23.22
N ARG A 81 31.13 -11.07 21.92
CA ARG A 81 30.88 -10.00 20.95
C ARG A 81 29.47 -10.12 20.38
N VAL A 82 28.68 -9.09 20.60
CA VAL A 82 27.27 -8.98 20.21
C VAL A 82 27.05 -7.82 19.23
N TYR A 83 26.03 -7.94 18.38
CA TYR A 83 25.88 -7.13 17.17
C TYR A 83 24.62 -6.24 17.19
N ASN A 84 24.54 -5.41 16.16
CA ASN A 84 23.42 -4.57 15.78
C ASN A 84 23.22 -4.84 14.26
N LEU A 85 22.19 -5.62 13.80
CA LEU A 85 21.70 -6.02 12.41
C LEU A 85 20.36 -5.33 11.89
N THR A 86 20.15 -4.66 10.72
CA THR A 86 18.98 -3.70 10.47
C THR A 86 18.02 -3.93 9.30
N LEU A 87 16.83 -3.28 9.33
CA LEU A 87 15.83 -3.21 8.24
C LEU A 87 14.97 -1.92 8.20
N ALA A 88 14.48 -1.60 6.99
CA ALA A 88 13.27 -0.83 6.64
C ALA A 88 12.58 -1.53 5.43
N PRO A 89 11.27 -1.36 5.14
CA PRO A 89 10.31 -0.45 5.76
C PRO A 89 9.75 -0.98 7.09
N THR A 90 9.62 -2.30 7.25
CA THR A 90 9.36 -2.90 8.56
C THR A 90 10.69 -3.20 9.25
N PRO A 91 10.88 -2.83 10.52
CA PRO A 91 12.13 -3.04 11.25
C PRO A 91 12.12 -4.40 11.97
N ALA A 92 11.47 -5.43 11.42
CA ALA A 92 11.24 -6.70 12.09
C ALA A 92 11.50 -7.91 11.18
N TYR A 93 12.09 -8.96 11.74
CA TYR A 93 12.48 -10.20 11.05
C TYR A 93 12.30 -11.42 11.95
N ILE A 94 12.64 -12.60 11.44
CA ILE A 94 12.46 -13.90 12.10
C ILE A 94 13.84 -14.56 12.27
N THR A 95 14.08 -15.12 13.45
CA THR A 95 15.39 -15.60 13.90
C THR A 95 15.15 -16.66 14.98
N GLU A 96 15.67 -17.88 14.86
CA GLU A 96 15.32 -19.00 15.78
C GLU A 96 13.82 -19.33 15.94
N GLY A 97 13.03 -18.91 14.95
CA GLY A 97 11.57 -18.91 14.99
C GLY A 97 10.98 -17.81 15.90
N VAL A 98 11.79 -17.05 16.63
CA VAL A 98 11.38 -15.86 17.36
C VAL A 98 11.31 -14.67 16.40
N VAL A 99 10.47 -13.67 16.69
CA VAL A 99 10.38 -12.41 15.92
C VAL A 99 11.22 -11.35 16.63
N VAL A 100 12.07 -10.63 15.90
CA VAL A 100 13.10 -9.69 16.41
C VAL A 100 13.19 -8.39 15.59
N HIS A 101 14.05 -7.44 15.98
CA HIS A 101 14.11 -6.04 15.49
C HIS A 101 15.56 -5.52 15.30
N ASN A 102 15.75 -4.31 14.74
CA ASN A 102 16.85 -3.97 13.82
C ASN A 102 17.78 -2.73 14.10
N CYS A 103 19.10 -2.85 13.79
CA CYS A 103 20.32 -2.02 14.11
C CYS A 103 20.13 -0.66 14.83
N GLY A 104 20.75 0.40 14.28
CA GLY A 104 20.79 1.80 14.68
C GLY A 104 19.46 2.50 14.51
N ARG A 105 18.37 1.78 14.78
CA ARG A 105 17.19 2.32 15.44
C ARG A 105 17.25 2.05 16.96
N ALA A 106 17.82 0.92 17.39
CA ALA A 106 18.39 0.73 18.73
C ALA A 106 19.70 1.52 18.85
N GLY A 107 19.92 2.17 20.01
CA GLY A 107 20.83 3.30 20.10
C GLY A 107 20.07 4.59 19.81
N ARG A 108 19.14 4.96 20.70
CA ARG A 108 18.36 6.20 20.64
C ARG A 108 19.27 7.41 20.90
N PRO A 109 19.43 8.36 19.96
CA PRO A 109 20.25 9.54 20.18
C PRO A 109 19.79 10.31 21.42
N GLY A 110 20.74 10.62 22.32
CA GLY A 110 20.47 11.35 23.57
C GLY A 110 19.98 10.49 24.75
N TYR A 111 19.81 9.17 24.58
CA TYR A 111 19.41 8.26 25.67
C TYR A 111 20.30 7.03 25.82
N ASP A 112 20.77 6.46 24.71
CA ASP A 112 21.54 5.20 24.71
C ASP A 112 22.97 5.47 24.21
N GLU A 113 23.99 5.10 25.00
CA GLU A 113 25.40 5.23 24.60
C GLU A 113 25.80 4.22 23.50
N ILE A 114 25.13 3.06 23.46
CA ILE A 114 25.35 1.96 22.50
C ILE A 114 23.99 1.38 22.08
N GLY A 115 23.87 0.88 20.85
CA GLY A 115 22.70 0.17 20.35
C GLY A 115 22.97 -1.29 19.95
N GLU A 116 21.97 -2.17 20.08
CA GLU A 116 22.05 -3.62 19.82
C GLU A 116 20.83 -4.20 19.10
N ALA A 117 21.06 -5.23 18.28
CA ALA A 117 20.07 -5.96 17.48
C ALA A 117 20.73 -7.22 16.87
N VAL A 118 20.20 -8.41 17.14
CA VAL A 118 20.96 -9.67 17.00
C VAL A 118 20.42 -10.54 15.87
N ILE A 119 21.26 -10.90 14.91
CA ILE A 119 20.96 -11.97 13.94
C ILE A 119 21.19 -13.32 14.62
N VAL A 120 20.22 -14.22 14.55
CA VAL A 120 20.26 -15.58 15.14
C VAL A 120 19.95 -16.62 14.05
N ALA A 121 20.63 -17.77 14.13
CA ALA A 121 20.81 -18.71 13.05
C ALA A 121 20.53 -20.17 13.46
N ARG A 122 19.75 -20.91 12.66
CA ARG A 122 19.13 -22.19 13.04
C ARG A 122 20.01 -23.41 12.95
N SER A 123 21.29 -23.18 12.64
CA SER A 123 22.34 -24.19 12.64
C SER A 123 23.70 -23.49 12.64
N ARG A 124 24.76 -24.22 12.97
CA ARG A 124 26.13 -23.70 12.84
C ARG A 124 26.45 -23.26 11.40
N ALA A 125 25.99 -24.02 10.41
CA ALA A 125 26.14 -23.67 9.00
C ALA A 125 25.42 -22.38 8.62
N GLU A 126 24.18 -22.16 9.11
CA GLU A 126 23.47 -20.90 8.90
C GLU A 126 24.14 -19.75 9.66
N LEU A 127 24.72 -19.98 10.84
CA LEU A 127 25.46 -18.96 11.59
C LEU A 127 26.69 -18.49 10.83
N ASP A 128 27.50 -19.43 10.33
CA ASP A 128 28.73 -19.09 9.62
C ASP A 128 28.40 -18.37 8.28
N VAL A 129 27.32 -18.77 7.58
CA VAL A 129 26.79 -18.04 6.41
C VAL A 129 26.29 -16.63 6.77
N LEU A 130 25.51 -16.47 7.85
CA LEU A 130 24.98 -15.17 8.24
C LEU A 130 26.08 -14.20 8.72
N LEU A 131 27.12 -14.72 9.37
CA LEU A 131 28.31 -13.94 9.74
C LEU A 131 29.06 -13.43 8.49
N GLU A 132 29.31 -14.30 7.50
CA GLU A 132 29.97 -13.88 6.27
C GLU A 132 29.10 -12.97 5.39
N SER A 133 27.79 -13.22 5.28
CA SER A 133 26.92 -12.45 4.38
C SER A 133 26.40 -11.12 4.95
N TYR A 134 26.14 -11.02 6.26
CA TYR A 134 25.45 -9.86 6.85
C TYR A 134 26.27 -9.07 7.89
N ILE A 135 27.38 -9.63 8.40
CA ILE A 135 28.23 -8.98 9.41
C ILE A 135 29.63 -8.64 8.85
N ARG A 136 30.19 -9.52 8.00
CA ARG A 136 31.49 -9.33 7.32
C ARG A 136 31.34 -8.91 5.86
N GLY A 137 30.22 -9.25 5.24
CA GLY A 137 29.91 -8.95 3.83
C GLY A 137 29.66 -7.47 3.57
N GLU A 138 29.96 -7.04 2.35
CA GLU A 138 29.59 -5.71 1.85
C GLU A 138 28.17 -5.74 1.27
N PRO A 139 27.37 -4.65 1.40
CA PRO A 139 26.05 -4.56 0.78
C PRO A 139 26.11 -4.72 -0.75
N GLU A 140 25.05 -5.30 -1.33
CA GLU A 140 24.99 -5.56 -2.76
C GLU A 140 25.09 -4.26 -3.61
N PRO A 141 25.78 -4.29 -4.77
CA PRO A 141 25.95 -3.11 -5.60
C PRO A 141 24.60 -2.63 -6.18
N ILE A 142 24.39 -1.31 -6.17
CA ILE A 142 23.14 -0.69 -6.63
C ILE A 142 22.96 -0.87 -8.15
N GLU A 143 22.06 -1.75 -8.56
CA GLU A 143 21.66 -1.94 -9.95
C GLU A 143 20.57 -0.97 -10.42
N SER A 144 20.69 -0.47 -11.66
CA SER A 144 19.64 0.33 -12.29
C SER A 144 18.45 -0.52 -12.73
N LYS A 145 17.36 -0.45 -11.97
CA LYS A 145 16.07 -1.09 -12.32
C LYS A 145 15.29 -0.36 -13.43
N LEU A 146 15.88 0.70 -14.02
CA LEU A 146 15.34 1.39 -15.19
C LEU A 146 15.28 0.50 -16.45
N SER A 147 15.97 -0.65 -16.46
CA SER A 147 15.86 -1.68 -17.51
C SER A 147 14.47 -2.34 -17.60
N ASN A 148 13.64 -2.22 -16.56
CA ASN A 148 12.33 -2.87 -16.46
C ASN A 148 11.30 -2.26 -17.46
N PRO A 149 10.63 -3.05 -18.32
CA PRO A 149 9.75 -2.53 -19.37
C PRO A 149 8.65 -1.54 -18.94
N PRO A 150 7.94 -1.68 -17.79
CA PRO A 150 6.99 -0.68 -17.30
C PRO A 150 7.64 0.70 -17.12
N ALA A 151 8.78 0.75 -16.42
CA ALA A 151 9.51 1.99 -16.17
C ALA A 151 9.98 2.64 -17.48
N LEU A 152 10.50 1.85 -18.43
CA LEU A 152 10.86 2.38 -19.75
C LEU A 152 9.66 2.92 -20.52
N ARG A 153 8.51 2.23 -20.54
CA ARG A 153 7.30 2.72 -21.22
C ARG A 153 6.87 4.08 -20.66
N SER A 154 6.70 4.19 -19.35
CA SER A 154 6.24 5.42 -18.71
C SER A 154 7.26 6.56 -18.83
N HIS A 155 8.56 6.30 -18.69
CA HIS A 155 9.58 7.34 -18.82
C HIS A 155 9.83 7.78 -20.28
N VAL A 156 9.76 6.88 -21.28
CA VAL A 156 9.87 7.26 -22.70
C VAL A 156 8.63 8.06 -23.12
N LEU A 157 7.42 7.61 -22.77
CA LEU A 157 6.21 8.35 -23.10
C LEU A 157 6.18 9.71 -22.39
N GLY A 158 6.53 9.77 -21.10
CA GLY A 158 6.63 11.01 -20.33
C GLY A 158 7.65 11.99 -20.93
N MET A 159 8.80 11.50 -21.41
CA MET A 159 9.81 12.32 -22.10
C MET A 159 9.26 12.94 -23.39
N ILE A 160 8.61 12.15 -24.24
CA ILE A 160 8.01 12.61 -25.51
C ILE A 160 6.79 13.51 -25.26
N ALA A 161 6.00 13.26 -24.21
CA ALA A 161 4.84 14.07 -23.85
C ALA A 161 5.22 15.43 -23.20
N THR A 162 6.39 15.54 -22.59
CA THR A 162 6.85 16.76 -21.89
C THR A 162 7.75 17.65 -22.76
N TRP A 163 8.58 17.04 -23.62
CA TRP A 163 9.56 17.78 -24.44
C TRP A 163 9.44 17.51 -25.95
N GLY A 164 8.37 16.83 -26.40
CA GLY A 164 8.10 16.63 -27.82
C GLY A 164 7.79 17.92 -28.58
N PRO A 165 8.04 17.98 -29.90
CA PRO A 165 8.53 16.88 -30.74
C PRO A 165 10.02 16.55 -30.52
N LEU A 166 10.40 15.27 -30.53
CA LEU A 166 11.79 14.80 -30.35
C LEU A 166 12.18 13.78 -31.42
N ALA A 167 13.40 13.83 -31.94
CA ALA A 167 13.91 12.74 -32.76
C ALA A 167 14.26 11.51 -31.91
N GLN A 168 14.08 10.29 -32.45
CA GLN A 168 14.42 9.04 -31.74
C GLN A 168 15.86 9.03 -31.20
N GLY A 169 16.82 9.58 -31.96
CA GLY A 169 18.21 9.72 -31.53
C GLY A 169 18.40 10.59 -30.29
N GLU A 170 17.56 11.61 -30.08
CA GLU A 170 17.62 12.46 -28.88
C GLU A 170 17.09 11.75 -27.64
N VAL A 171 16.03 10.94 -27.79
CA VAL A 171 15.51 10.08 -26.72
C VAL A 171 16.60 9.09 -26.29
N ILE A 172 17.20 8.37 -27.25
CA ILE A 172 18.31 7.43 -26.98
C ILE A 172 19.50 8.17 -26.34
N LEU A 173 19.88 9.35 -26.84
CA LEU A 173 20.96 10.17 -26.28
C LEU A 173 20.69 10.58 -24.82
N ARG A 174 19.46 10.97 -24.48
CA ARG A 174 19.06 11.30 -23.10
C ARG A 174 19.16 10.07 -22.19
N PHE A 175 18.59 8.94 -22.60
CA PHE A 175 18.70 7.70 -21.82
C PHE A 175 20.15 7.16 -21.75
N SER A 176 21.02 7.47 -22.71
CA SER A 176 22.45 7.08 -22.70
C SER A 176 23.30 7.75 -21.60
N LYS A 177 22.70 8.66 -20.82
CA LYS A 177 23.30 9.34 -19.65
C LYS A 177 22.83 8.77 -18.30
N THR A 178 22.01 7.70 -18.30
CA THR A 178 21.45 7.09 -17.08
C THR A 178 22.36 6.01 -16.49
N LEU A 179 22.14 5.62 -15.23
CA LEU A 179 22.87 4.50 -14.60
C LEU A 179 22.70 3.18 -15.39
N PHE A 180 21.53 2.95 -16.00
CA PHE A 180 21.30 1.83 -16.92
C PHE A 180 22.28 1.84 -18.11
N ALA A 181 22.58 3.01 -18.67
CA ALA A 181 23.56 3.16 -19.75
C ALA A 181 25.00 2.93 -19.30
N VAL A 182 25.33 3.27 -18.05
CA VAL A 182 26.65 3.05 -17.44
C VAL A 182 26.88 1.57 -17.16
N GLN A 183 25.88 0.87 -16.63
CA GLN A 183 26.01 -0.53 -16.20
C GLN A 183 25.83 -1.55 -17.33
N TYR A 184 24.89 -1.32 -18.27
CA TYR A 184 24.55 -2.29 -19.33
C TYR A 184 24.96 -1.81 -20.73
N GLY A 185 25.54 -0.62 -20.84
CA GLY A 185 26.10 -0.07 -22.08
C GLY A 185 25.07 0.53 -23.05
N LYS A 186 25.52 1.51 -23.86
CA LYS A 186 24.66 2.30 -24.74
C LYS A 186 23.84 1.47 -25.75
N LYS A 187 24.40 0.36 -26.27
CA LYS A 187 23.69 -0.55 -27.21
C LYS A 187 22.49 -1.27 -26.57
N ALA A 188 22.55 -1.57 -25.27
CA ALA A 188 21.41 -2.16 -24.56
C ALA A 188 20.28 -1.13 -24.39
N VAL A 189 20.64 0.11 -24.05
CA VAL A 189 19.71 1.25 -23.99
C VAL A 189 19.03 1.46 -25.34
N GLU A 190 19.81 1.63 -26.41
CA GLU A 190 19.35 1.83 -27.78
C GLU A 190 18.33 0.76 -28.21
N LYS A 191 18.64 -0.52 -27.99
CA LYS A 191 17.73 -1.65 -28.30
C LYS A 191 16.42 -1.58 -27.50
N SER A 192 16.50 -1.32 -26.20
CA SER A 192 15.31 -1.28 -25.32
C SER A 192 14.43 -0.05 -25.58
N ILE A 193 15.03 1.13 -25.77
CA ILE A 193 14.31 2.37 -26.08
C ILE A 193 13.64 2.27 -27.46
N THR A 194 14.33 1.72 -28.47
CA THR A 194 13.74 1.50 -29.80
C THR A 194 12.52 0.56 -29.71
N LYS A 195 12.62 -0.56 -28.99
CA LYS A 195 11.47 -1.48 -28.78
C LYS A 195 10.29 -0.79 -28.09
N VAL A 196 10.55 0.12 -27.15
CA VAL A 196 9.50 0.88 -26.45
C VAL A 196 8.87 1.94 -27.34
N ILE A 197 9.65 2.65 -28.16
CA ILE A 197 9.13 3.59 -29.16
C ILE A 197 8.21 2.85 -30.16
N SER A 198 8.63 1.71 -30.70
CA SER A 198 7.79 0.90 -31.60
C SER A 198 6.49 0.45 -30.93
N TYR A 199 6.52 0.05 -29.66
CA TYR A 199 5.30 -0.30 -28.89
C TYR A 199 4.37 0.91 -28.70
N LEU A 200 4.91 2.06 -28.29
CA LEU A 200 4.13 3.28 -28.06
C LEU A 200 3.51 3.83 -29.36
N ALA A 201 4.19 3.67 -30.49
CA ALA A 201 3.68 4.06 -31.80
C ALA A 201 2.59 3.08 -32.29
N ALA A 202 2.84 1.77 -32.19
CA ALA A 202 1.87 0.75 -32.60
C ALA A 202 0.56 0.80 -31.81
N ASP A 203 0.61 1.16 -30.52
CA ASP A 203 -0.58 1.33 -29.68
C ASP A 203 -1.12 2.78 -29.64
N GLY A 204 -0.61 3.67 -30.50
CA GLY A 204 -1.17 5.01 -30.71
C GLY A 204 -0.94 6.03 -29.59
N PHE A 205 0.03 5.81 -28.70
CA PHE A 205 0.44 6.79 -27.68
C PHE A 205 1.33 7.90 -28.26
N ILE A 206 2.09 7.61 -29.31
CA ILE A 206 2.91 8.58 -30.05
C ILE A 206 2.64 8.50 -31.56
N SER A 207 2.78 9.62 -32.25
CA SER A 207 2.88 9.71 -33.71
C SER A 207 4.30 10.11 -34.12
N GLU A 208 4.69 9.79 -35.36
CA GLU A 208 5.95 10.24 -35.96
C GLU A 208 5.63 11.07 -37.22
N GLU A 209 6.09 12.32 -37.25
CA GLU A 209 5.91 13.24 -38.37
C GLU A 209 7.26 13.90 -38.67
N ASN A 210 7.73 13.82 -39.93
CA ASN A 210 9.06 14.33 -40.34
C ASN A 210 10.22 13.80 -39.46
N SER A 211 10.14 12.53 -39.03
CA SER A 211 11.06 11.88 -38.08
C SER A 211 11.15 12.50 -36.68
N LEU A 212 10.12 13.25 -36.29
CA LEU A 212 9.93 13.75 -34.93
C LEU A 212 8.75 13.03 -34.25
N LEU A 213 9.03 12.46 -33.08
CA LEU A 213 8.08 11.77 -32.23
C LEU A 213 7.31 12.77 -31.38
N SER A 214 5.97 12.69 -31.42
CA SER A 214 5.05 13.52 -30.63
C SER A 214 4.02 12.67 -29.90
N ALA A 215 3.65 13.03 -28.67
CA ALA A 215 2.63 12.29 -27.93
C ALA A 215 1.21 12.65 -28.42
N THR A 216 0.41 11.64 -28.73
CA THR A 216 -0.99 11.82 -29.16
C THR A 216 -1.87 12.32 -28.01
N ARG A 217 -3.16 12.58 -28.25
CA ARG A 217 -4.13 12.88 -27.16
C ARG A 217 -4.17 11.77 -26.11
N LEU A 218 -4.08 10.50 -26.53
CA LEU A 218 -4.04 9.34 -25.65
C LEU A 218 -2.71 9.28 -24.87
N GLY A 219 -1.57 9.51 -25.54
CA GLY A 219 -0.25 9.58 -24.90
C GLY A 219 -0.15 10.72 -23.87
N GLN A 220 -0.66 11.89 -24.21
CA GLN A 220 -0.75 13.06 -23.33
C GLN A 220 -1.62 12.81 -22.10
N ALA A 221 -2.77 12.13 -22.25
CA ALA A 221 -3.60 11.74 -21.11
C ALA A 221 -2.87 10.75 -20.20
N THR A 222 -2.33 9.67 -20.78
CA THR A 222 -1.58 8.61 -20.09
C THR A 222 -0.40 9.17 -19.28
N ALA A 223 0.45 9.98 -19.92
CA ALA A 223 1.61 10.61 -19.27
C ALA A 223 1.21 11.56 -18.13
N LYS A 224 0.14 12.35 -18.30
CA LYS A 224 -0.37 13.27 -17.26
C LYS A 224 -1.08 12.55 -16.11
N SER A 225 -1.58 11.35 -16.34
CA SER A 225 -2.10 10.47 -15.29
C SER A 225 -1.02 9.63 -14.59
N TYR A 226 0.21 9.59 -15.13
CA TYR A 226 1.36 8.86 -14.59
C TYR A 226 1.20 7.32 -14.50
N ILE A 227 0.27 6.73 -15.26
CA ILE A 227 0.04 5.27 -15.33
C ILE A 227 0.95 4.59 -16.38
N ASP A 228 1.13 3.28 -16.28
CA ASP A 228 1.75 2.47 -17.34
C ASP A 228 0.90 2.54 -18.62
N PRO A 229 1.50 2.81 -19.80
CA PRO A 229 0.83 2.66 -21.09
C PRO A 229 0.11 1.32 -21.29
N LYS A 230 0.57 0.20 -20.71
CA LYS A 230 -0.15 -1.10 -20.73
C LYS A 230 -1.53 -0.99 -20.04
N SER A 231 -1.62 -0.25 -18.93
CA SER A 231 -2.90 0.02 -18.25
C SER A 231 -3.79 0.93 -19.09
N ALA A 232 -3.23 1.92 -19.79
CA ALA A 232 -3.99 2.74 -20.73
C ALA A 232 -4.50 1.95 -21.94
N SER A 233 -3.74 0.98 -22.48
CA SER A 233 -4.19 0.06 -23.51
C SER A 233 -5.37 -0.80 -23.04
N LEU A 234 -5.29 -1.35 -21.82
CA LEU A 234 -6.37 -2.09 -21.17
C LEU A 234 -7.62 -1.23 -21.01
N PHE A 235 -7.47 0.01 -20.53
CA PHE A 235 -8.59 0.94 -20.36
C PHE A 235 -9.24 1.27 -21.71
N ARG A 236 -8.46 1.62 -22.75
CA ARG A 236 -9.01 1.82 -24.10
C ARG A 236 -9.80 0.60 -24.57
N ARG A 237 -9.27 -0.60 -24.38
CA ARG A 237 -9.90 -1.86 -24.78
C ARG A 237 -11.26 -2.06 -24.10
N MET A 238 -11.32 -2.06 -22.76
CA MET A 238 -12.58 -2.26 -22.03
C MET A 238 -13.56 -1.09 -22.20
N LEU A 239 -13.07 0.13 -22.43
CA LEU A 239 -13.89 1.28 -22.81
C LEU A 239 -14.52 1.16 -24.21
N HIS A 240 -14.10 0.21 -25.06
CA HIS A 240 -14.84 -0.16 -26.26
C HIS A 240 -15.61 -1.47 -26.10
N GLU A 241 -15.01 -2.53 -25.52
CA GLU A 241 -15.54 -3.90 -25.53
C GLU A 241 -16.56 -4.21 -24.42
N SER A 242 -16.45 -3.62 -23.22
CA SER A 242 -17.24 -4.01 -22.04
C SER A 242 -18.52 -3.17 -21.85
N LYS A 243 -19.49 -3.68 -21.08
CA LYS A 243 -20.62 -2.86 -20.59
C LYS A 243 -20.10 -1.68 -19.74
N LYS A 244 -20.86 -0.59 -19.65
CA LYS A 244 -20.43 0.69 -19.06
C LYS A 244 -21.09 0.94 -17.71
N THR A 245 -20.67 0.20 -16.68
CA THR A 245 -21.33 0.17 -15.37
C THR A 245 -20.32 0.33 -14.22
N PRO A 246 -20.76 0.65 -12.99
CA PRO A 246 -19.85 0.84 -11.86
C PRO A 246 -18.92 -0.35 -11.60
N ILE A 247 -19.44 -1.58 -11.71
CA ILE A 247 -18.65 -2.78 -11.45
C ILE A 247 -17.69 -3.10 -12.60
N SER A 248 -18.06 -2.87 -13.86
CA SER A 248 -17.15 -3.10 -14.99
C SER A 248 -16.00 -2.10 -15.00
N PHE A 249 -16.24 -0.84 -14.63
CA PHE A 249 -15.17 0.15 -14.45
C PHE A 249 -14.27 -0.16 -13.25
N MET A 250 -14.79 -0.71 -12.15
CA MET A 250 -13.98 -1.22 -11.03
C MET A 250 -13.11 -2.40 -11.44
N TYR A 251 -13.68 -3.37 -12.15
CA TYR A 251 -12.96 -4.55 -12.63
C TYR A 251 -11.86 -4.17 -13.63
N MET A 252 -12.14 -3.20 -14.52
CA MET A 252 -11.17 -2.62 -15.44
C MET A 252 -9.94 -2.04 -14.72
N VAL A 253 -10.12 -1.27 -13.63
CA VAL A 253 -8.97 -0.76 -12.85
C VAL A 253 -8.35 -1.83 -11.95
N ALA A 254 -9.12 -2.83 -11.50
CA ALA A 254 -8.60 -3.94 -10.71
C ALA A 254 -7.63 -4.86 -11.49
N LEU A 255 -7.81 -4.96 -12.80
CA LEU A 255 -6.95 -5.65 -13.77
C LEU A 255 -5.73 -4.82 -14.25
N ALA A 256 -5.60 -3.56 -13.83
CA ALA A 256 -4.51 -2.70 -14.29
C ALA A 256 -3.15 -3.14 -13.72
N PRO A 257 -2.07 -3.21 -14.52
CA PRO A 257 -0.70 -3.39 -14.03
C PRO A 257 -0.23 -2.39 -12.96
N ASP A 258 -0.86 -1.21 -12.86
CA ASP A 258 -0.60 -0.20 -11.82
C ASP A 258 -1.39 -0.44 -10.52
N MET A 259 -2.29 -1.43 -10.48
CA MET A 259 -3.08 -1.78 -9.30
C MET A 259 -2.37 -2.88 -8.50
N GLU A 260 -2.10 -2.62 -7.21
CA GLU A 260 -1.56 -3.62 -6.29
C GLU A 260 -2.46 -4.87 -6.18
N ASP A 261 -1.91 -6.01 -5.80
CA ASP A 261 -2.67 -7.27 -5.65
C ASP A 261 -3.07 -7.60 -4.22
N LEU A 262 -4.23 -8.25 -4.09
CA LEU A 262 -4.75 -8.77 -2.83
C LEU A 262 -4.54 -10.29 -2.77
N PRO A 263 -3.90 -10.83 -1.72
CA PRO A 263 -3.74 -12.28 -1.59
C PRO A 263 -5.10 -12.97 -1.41
N VAL A 264 -5.36 -13.98 -2.24
CA VAL A 264 -6.56 -14.83 -2.21
C VAL A 264 -6.24 -16.16 -1.55
N ARG A 265 -6.94 -16.51 -0.47
CA ARG A 265 -6.83 -17.85 0.14
C ARG A 265 -7.75 -18.84 -0.58
N ARG A 266 -7.36 -20.12 -0.59
CA ARG A 266 -8.18 -21.22 -1.17
C ARG A 266 -9.63 -21.28 -0.62
N SER A 267 -9.85 -20.82 0.61
CA SER A 267 -11.18 -20.71 1.25
C SER A 267 -12.06 -19.57 0.70
N GLU A 268 -11.47 -18.58 0.03
CA GLU A 268 -12.18 -17.41 -0.51
C GLU A 268 -12.65 -17.64 -1.96
N VAL A 269 -11.92 -18.48 -2.71
CA VAL A 269 -12.10 -18.73 -4.16
C VAL A 269 -13.57 -18.94 -4.55
N ARG A 270 -14.30 -19.81 -3.83
CA ARG A 270 -15.71 -20.07 -4.13
C ARG A 270 -16.57 -18.79 -4.05
N ARG A 271 -16.43 -18.00 -2.98
CA ARG A 271 -17.19 -16.75 -2.79
C ARG A 271 -16.85 -15.71 -3.85
N LEU A 272 -15.59 -15.67 -4.29
CA LEU A 272 -15.14 -14.78 -5.37
C LEU A 272 -15.73 -15.21 -6.73
N LEU A 273 -15.74 -16.51 -7.03
CA LEU A 273 -16.40 -17.03 -8.23
C LEU A 273 -17.93 -16.82 -8.19
N ASP A 274 -18.58 -17.08 -7.05
CA ASP A 274 -20.01 -16.83 -6.85
C ASP A 274 -20.35 -15.34 -7.11
N PHE A 275 -19.51 -14.41 -6.62
CA PHE A 275 -19.63 -12.97 -6.89
C PHE A 275 -19.37 -12.62 -8.37
N TYR A 276 -18.36 -13.20 -9.00
CA TYR A 276 -18.04 -12.95 -10.41
C TYR A 276 -19.18 -13.41 -11.34
N TYR A 277 -19.65 -14.65 -11.16
CA TYR A 277 -20.73 -15.20 -11.99
C TYR A 277 -22.05 -14.44 -11.79
N ALA A 278 -22.35 -13.96 -10.57
CA ALA A 278 -23.50 -13.10 -10.32
C ALA A 278 -23.49 -11.76 -11.09
N HIS A 279 -22.33 -11.33 -11.61
CA HIS A 279 -22.17 -10.13 -12.44
C HIS A 279 -21.59 -10.46 -13.83
N SER A 280 -21.66 -11.72 -14.27
CA SER A 280 -21.11 -12.16 -15.57
C SER A 280 -21.82 -11.58 -16.79
N ASP A 281 -23.00 -10.96 -16.61
CA ASP A 281 -23.63 -10.09 -17.59
C ASP A 281 -22.89 -8.76 -17.80
N GLU A 282 -22.19 -8.24 -16.79
CA GLU A 282 -21.54 -6.92 -16.82
C GLU A 282 -20.02 -6.98 -17.02
N LEU A 283 -19.41 -8.05 -16.53
CA LEU A 283 -17.97 -8.30 -16.61
C LEU A 283 -17.63 -9.10 -17.88
N PRO A 284 -16.48 -8.85 -18.54
CA PRO A 284 -16.03 -9.71 -19.62
C PRO A 284 -15.71 -11.11 -19.09
N GLN A 285 -15.91 -12.12 -19.93
CA GLN A 285 -15.45 -13.49 -19.68
C GLN A 285 -13.93 -13.50 -19.43
N PRO A 286 -13.41 -14.42 -18.58
CA PRO A 286 -11.97 -14.46 -18.34
C PRO A 286 -11.26 -15.00 -19.59
N GLU A 287 -10.18 -14.34 -20.01
CA GLU A 287 -9.29 -14.83 -21.06
C GLU A 287 -8.50 -16.09 -20.58
N VAL A 288 -8.53 -16.36 -19.28
CA VAL A 288 -7.89 -17.50 -18.60
C VAL A 288 -8.72 -18.78 -18.78
N SER A 289 -8.17 -19.77 -19.49
CA SER A 289 -8.68 -21.14 -19.41
C SER A 289 -8.24 -21.77 -18.08
N THR A 290 -9.16 -22.46 -17.38
CA THR A 290 -8.93 -23.03 -16.03
C THR A 290 -7.95 -24.22 -15.99
N ALA A 291 -7.13 -24.41 -17.03
CA ALA A 291 -6.33 -25.60 -17.27
C ALA A 291 -4.84 -25.32 -17.55
N LEU A 292 -4.41 -24.06 -17.71
CA LEU A 292 -3.09 -23.76 -18.30
C LEU A 292 -2.17 -22.80 -17.53
N ASP A 293 -2.65 -21.94 -16.61
CA ASP A 293 -1.77 -21.16 -15.73
C ASP A 293 -2.39 -20.91 -14.34
N GLU A 294 -1.63 -21.17 -13.27
CA GLU A 294 -2.01 -20.83 -11.88
C GLU A 294 -1.83 -19.33 -11.58
N LEU A 295 -0.89 -18.66 -12.26
CA LEU A 295 -0.60 -17.24 -12.06
C LEU A 295 -1.71 -16.35 -12.62
N GLU A 296 -2.09 -16.52 -13.89
CA GLU A 296 -3.17 -15.74 -14.51
C GLU A 296 -4.51 -15.95 -13.77
N TYR A 297 -4.77 -17.17 -13.29
CA TYR A 297 -5.95 -17.45 -12.47
C TYR A 297 -5.88 -16.79 -11.07
N GLY A 298 -4.68 -16.64 -10.51
CA GLY A 298 -4.42 -15.86 -9.30
C GLY A 298 -4.66 -14.35 -9.50
N GLU A 299 -4.16 -13.78 -10.59
CA GLU A 299 -4.38 -12.38 -10.99
C GLU A 299 -5.88 -12.10 -11.22
N PHE A 300 -6.58 -13.00 -11.93
CA PHE A 300 -8.04 -12.94 -12.10
C PHE A 300 -8.78 -12.90 -10.76
N LEU A 301 -8.50 -13.84 -9.85
CA LEU A 301 -9.17 -13.88 -8.55
C LEU A 301 -8.81 -12.67 -7.66
N SER A 302 -7.58 -12.14 -7.78
CA SER A 302 -7.19 -10.88 -7.15
C SER A 302 -8.01 -9.70 -7.68
N ALA A 303 -8.16 -9.57 -9.00
CA ALA A 303 -8.99 -8.53 -9.63
C ALA A 303 -10.47 -8.63 -9.21
N VAL A 304 -11.04 -9.84 -9.13
CA VAL A 304 -12.39 -10.09 -8.60
C VAL A 304 -12.49 -9.68 -7.13
N LYS A 305 -11.51 -10.04 -6.28
CA LYS A 305 -11.48 -9.67 -4.85
C LYS A 305 -11.37 -8.15 -4.66
N LYS A 306 -10.52 -7.47 -5.43
CA LYS A 306 -10.38 -6.00 -5.46
C LYS A 306 -11.71 -5.34 -5.86
N THR A 307 -12.38 -5.86 -6.89
CA THR A 307 -13.69 -5.38 -7.35
C THR A 307 -14.78 -5.53 -6.29
N ALA A 308 -14.86 -6.70 -5.63
CA ALA A 308 -15.82 -6.94 -4.56
C ALA A 308 -15.60 -5.98 -3.37
N ALA A 309 -14.35 -5.78 -2.94
CA ALA A 309 -14.03 -4.87 -1.84
C ALA A 309 -14.39 -3.41 -2.17
N LEU A 310 -14.09 -2.96 -3.39
CA LEU A 310 -14.46 -1.62 -3.86
C LEU A 310 -15.97 -1.44 -3.97
N MET A 311 -16.72 -2.45 -4.42
CA MET A 311 -18.19 -2.41 -4.48
C MET A 311 -18.82 -2.32 -3.08
N SER A 312 -18.38 -3.14 -2.13
CA SER A 312 -18.83 -3.07 -0.72
C SER A 312 -18.50 -1.71 -0.09
N TRP A 313 -17.30 -1.17 -0.37
CA TRP A 313 -16.86 0.14 0.10
C TRP A 313 -17.78 1.27 -0.40
N ILE A 314 -18.08 1.37 -1.71
CA ILE A 314 -18.98 2.42 -2.26
C ILE A 314 -20.47 2.20 -1.95
N ASN A 315 -20.84 1.04 -1.43
CA ASN A 315 -22.19 0.75 -0.93
C ASN A 315 -22.33 1.01 0.57
N GLU A 316 -21.29 1.55 1.21
CA GLU A 316 -21.21 1.97 2.62
C GLU A 316 -21.21 0.83 3.64
N GLU A 317 -20.76 -0.37 3.24
CA GLU A 317 -20.45 -1.43 4.21
C GLU A 317 -19.30 -1.00 5.13
N SER A 318 -19.39 -1.33 6.41
CA SER A 318 -18.34 -0.97 7.38
C SER A 318 -17.03 -1.69 7.08
N GLU A 319 -15.90 -1.09 7.45
CA GLU A 319 -14.57 -1.72 7.25
C GLU A 319 -14.48 -3.11 7.89
N ARG A 320 -15.16 -3.30 9.03
CA ARG A 320 -15.27 -4.60 9.70
C ARG A 320 -16.02 -5.63 8.87
N GLU A 321 -17.14 -5.27 8.26
CA GLU A 321 -17.87 -6.17 7.38
C GLU A 321 -17.06 -6.54 6.14
N ILE A 322 -16.30 -5.60 5.58
CA ILE A 322 -15.39 -5.86 4.45
C ILE A 322 -14.28 -6.83 4.87
N GLU A 323 -13.65 -6.64 6.05
CA GLU A 323 -12.64 -7.56 6.57
C GLU A 323 -13.21 -8.96 6.85
N GLU A 324 -14.40 -9.06 7.47
CA GLU A 324 -15.07 -10.34 7.77
C GLU A 324 -15.57 -11.07 6.50
N LYS A 325 -16.06 -10.35 5.49
CA LYS A 325 -16.59 -10.93 4.24
C LYS A 325 -15.50 -11.28 3.22
N LEU A 326 -14.43 -10.49 3.13
CA LEU A 326 -13.43 -10.61 2.04
C LEU A 326 -11.99 -10.83 2.53
N ASN A 327 -11.72 -10.84 3.84
CA ASN A 327 -10.36 -11.00 4.37
C ASN A 327 -9.38 -9.98 3.72
N VAL A 328 -9.76 -8.71 3.80
CA VAL A 328 -8.99 -7.53 3.38
C VAL A 328 -8.82 -6.66 4.61
N GLN A 329 -7.57 -6.37 5.00
CA GLN A 329 -7.30 -5.57 6.19
C GLN A 329 -7.51 -4.08 5.91
N LEU A 330 -7.76 -3.26 6.93
CA LEU A 330 -7.98 -1.81 6.77
C LEU A 330 -6.87 -1.10 5.96
N GLY A 331 -5.60 -1.48 6.19
CA GLY A 331 -4.47 -0.93 5.44
C GLY A 331 -4.41 -1.36 3.97
N ASP A 332 -4.87 -2.57 3.65
CA ASP A 332 -5.00 -3.03 2.27
C ASP A 332 -6.18 -2.37 1.56
N LEU A 333 -7.32 -2.23 2.26
CA LEU A 333 -8.49 -1.53 1.74
C LEU A 333 -8.16 -0.07 1.42
N ALA A 334 -7.44 0.63 2.30
CA ALA A 334 -7.01 2.01 2.05
C ALA A 334 -6.15 2.13 0.78
N ARG A 335 -5.11 1.31 0.63
CA ARG A 335 -4.26 1.31 -0.58
C ARG A 335 -5.06 1.03 -1.85
N ILE A 336 -5.92 0.00 -1.84
CA ILE A 336 -6.76 -0.36 -2.99
C ILE A 336 -7.76 0.76 -3.33
N VAL A 337 -8.30 1.48 -2.34
CA VAL A 337 -9.17 2.64 -2.55
C VAL A 337 -8.41 3.82 -3.15
N ASP A 338 -7.20 4.12 -2.67
CA ASP A 338 -6.34 5.19 -3.21
C ASP A 338 -5.90 4.88 -4.65
N SER A 339 -5.41 3.66 -4.91
CA SER A 339 -5.06 3.19 -6.25
C SER A 339 -6.26 3.18 -7.18
N ALA A 340 -7.44 2.71 -6.75
CA ALA A 340 -8.65 2.73 -7.57
C ALA A 340 -9.14 4.16 -7.87
N SER A 341 -9.06 5.07 -6.89
CA SER A 341 -9.36 6.51 -7.07
C SER A 341 -8.46 7.14 -8.14
N TRP A 342 -7.15 6.92 -8.06
CA TRP A 342 -6.18 7.37 -9.05
C TRP A 342 -6.41 6.75 -10.44
N LEU A 343 -6.60 5.43 -10.52
CA LEU A 343 -6.77 4.73 -11.79
C LEU A 343 -8.12 5.02 -12.46
N LEU A 344 -9.21 5.21 -11.70
CA LEU A 344 -10.47 5.73 -12.24
C LEU A 344 -10.32 7.17 -12.73
N LYS A 345 -9.50 8.00 -12.06
CA LYS A 345 -9.19 9.34 -12.56
C LYS A 345 -8.45 9.31 -13.89
N ALA A 346 -7.49 8.40 -14.04
CA ALA A 346 -6.78 8.15 -15.28
C ALA A 346 -7.71 7.62 -16.39
N ALA A 347 -8.56 6.65 -16.08
CA ALA A 347 -9.54 6.09 -17.01
C ALA A 347 -10.54 7.15 -17.51
N SER A 348 -10.99 8.07 -16.63
CA SER A 348 -11.81 9.22 -17.02
C SER A 348 -11.08 10.16 -18.00
N MET A 349 -9.81 10.47 -17.76
CA MET A 349 -8.98 11.27 -18.67
C MET A 349 -8.76 10.57 -20.02
N ILE A 350 -8.58 9.25 -20.02
CA ILE A 350 -8.40 8.43 -21.23
C ILE A 350 -9.71 8.34 -22.02
N ALA A 351 -10.85 8.08 -21.38
CA ALA A 351 -12.17 8.13 -22.00
C ALA A 351 -12.39 9.49 -22.71
N LYS A 352 -12.09 10.60 -22.03
CA LYS A 352 -12.16 11.94 -22.63
C LYS A 352 -11.21 12.13 -23.82
N ALA A 353 -10.00 11.57 -23.77
CA ALA A 353 -9.04 11.63 -24.87
C ALA A 353 -9.47 10.81 -26.11
N LEU A 354 -10.24 9.73 -25.89
CA LEU A 354 -10.85 8.88 -26.92
C LEU A 354 -12.18 9.44 -27.48
N GLY A 355 -12.72 10.52 -26.89
CA GLY A 355 -14.03 11.08 -27.25
C GLY A 355 -15.22 10.44 -26.54
N LEU A 356 -14.99 9.53 -25.61
CA LEU A 356 -15.99 8.86 -24.76
C LEU A 356 -16.37 9.77 -23.58
N VAL A 357 -17.12 10.83 -23.90
CA VAL A 357 -17.43 11.94 -22.98
C VAL A 357 -18.43 11.52 -21.89
N GLU A 358 -19.38 10.64 -22.20
CA GLU A 358 -20.37 10.15 -21.23
C GLU A 358 -19.70 9.20 -20.22
N GLU A 359 -18.92 8.23 -20.68
CA GLU A 359 -18.09 7.36 -19.84
C GLU A 359 -17.12 8.17 -18.98
N SER A 360 -16.47 9.19 -19.55
CA SER A 360 -15.61 10.11 -18.80
C SER A 360 -16.35 10.74 -17.61
N MET A 361 -17.63 11.11 -17.76
CA MET A 361 -18.44 11.67 -16.68
C MET A 361 -18.90 10.61 -15.67
N LEU A 362 -19.34 9.44 -16.13
CA LEU A 362 -19.72 8.31 -15.26
C LEU A 362 -18.54 7.89 -14.38
N ILE A 363 -17.37 7.70 -14.97
CA ILE A 363 -16.13 7.32 -14.29
C ILE A 363 -15.68 8.43 -13.32
N SER A 364 -15.76 9.71 -13.68
CA SER A 364 -15.43 10.80 -12.73
C SER A 364 -16.48 11.02 -11.64
N LYS A 365 -17.65 10.36 -11.72
CA LYS A 365 -18.60 10.25 -10.60
C LYS A 365 -18.25 9.06 -9.71
N LEU A 366 -17.96 7.91 -10.31
CA LEU A 366 -17.52 6.69 -9.63
C LEU A 366 -16.20 6.90 -8.85
N GLU A 367 -15.23 7.61 -9.42
CA GLU A 367 -13.97 7.99 -8.78
C GLU A 367 -14.19 8.66 -7.43
N ARG A 368 -15.13 9.63 -7.37
CA ARG A 368 -15.48 10.32 -6.13
C ARG A 368 -16.21 9.39 -5.15
N ARG A 369 -17.10 8.52 -5.64
CA ARG A 369 -17.73 7.48 -4.79
C ARG A 369 -16.69 6.56 -4.16
N VAL A 370 -15.68 6.13 -4.92
CA VAL A 370 -14.55 5.32 -4.43
C VAL A 370 -13.71 6.10 -3.42
N ARG A 371 -13.27 7.32 -3.75
CA ARG A 371 -12.45 8.16 -2.86
C ARG A 371 -13.06 8.36 -1.47
N TYR A 372 -14.38 8.55 -1.39
CA TYR A 372 -15.07 8.81 -0.12
C TYR A 372 -15.80 7.58 0.47
N GLY A 373 -15.88 6.48 -0.28
CA GLY A 373 -16.59 5.25 0.12
C GLY A 373 -18.11 5.38 0.19
N VAL A 374 -18.73 6.20 -0.66
CA VAL A 374 -20.16 6.53 -0.53
C VAL A 374 -21.00 6.20 -1.76
N ARG A 375 -22.31 6.06 -1.51
CA ARG A 375 -23.36 6.10 -2.51
C ARG A 375 -23.49 7.52 -3.09
N GLU A 376 -24.21 7.63 -4.21
CA GLU A 376 -24.21 8.86 -5.01
C GLU A 376 -24.81 10.06 -4.26
N GLU A 377 -25.83 9.82 -3.43
CA GLU A 377 -26.57 10.85 -2.71
C GLU A 377 -25.77 11.57 -1.61
N LEU A 378 -24.61 11.03 -1.19
CA LEU A 378 -23.75 11.67 -0.19
C LEU A 378 -22.61 12.51 -0.81
N LEU A 379 -22.46 12.52 -2.14
CA LEU A 379 -21.32 13.14 -2.83
C LEU A 379 -21.19 14.65 -2.64
N GLU A 380 -22.24 15.33 -2.19
CA GLU A 380 -22.16 16.74 -1.76
C GLU A 380 -21.64 16.86 -0.33
N LEU A 381 -22.20 16.09 0.60
CA LEU A 381 -21.92 16.18 2.04
C LEU A 381 -20.45 15.83 2.36
N VAL A 382 -19.89 14.82 1.67
CA VAL A 382 -18.47 14.39 1.87
C VAL A 382 -17.43 15.37 1.33
N ARG A 383 -17.85 16.49 0.70
CA ARG A 383 -16.94 17.57 0.29
C ARG A 383 -16.54 18.48 1.45
N LEU A 384 -17.29 18.45 2.55
CA LEU A 384 -17.05 19.25 3.75
C LEU A 384 -15.95 18.62 4.60
N GLU A 385 -14.96 19.41 5.01
CA GLU A 385 -13.90 18.97 5.90
C GLU A 385 -14.49 18.43 7.21
N GLY A 386 -13.97 17.29 7.66
CA GLY A 386 -14.48 16.56 8.83
C GLY A 386 -15.70 15.66 8.56
N VAL A 387 -16.38 15.77 7.42
CA VAL A 387 -17.58 14.98 7.07
C VAL A 387 -17.22 13.74 6.25
N GLY A 388 -16.56 12.78 6.89
CA GLY A 388 -16.32 11.45 6.30
C GLY A 388 -17.61 10.61 6.19
N ARG A 389 -17.57 9.56 5.36
CA ARG A 389 -18.61 8.52 5.11
C ARG A 389 -19.69 8.38 6.20
N VAL A 390 -19.31 7.96 7.41
CA VAL A 390 -20.23 7.68 8.53
C VAL A 390 -20.99 8.93 9.01
N ARG A 391 -20.38 10.12 8.93
CA ARG A 391 -21.02 11.39 9.28
C ARG A 391 -21.98 11.84 8.17
N ALA A 392 -21.58 11.72 6.90
CA ALA A 392 -22.43 12.05 5.77
C ALA A 392 -23.73 11.22 5.77
N ARG A 393 -23.64 9.90 5.99
CA ARG A 393 -24.83 9.02 6.08
C ARG A 393 -25.77 9.44 7.20
N ARG A 394 -25.25 9.72 8.40
CA ARG A 394 -26.06 10.15 9.56
C ARG A 394 -26.71 11.52 9.36
N LEU A 395 -26.03 12.46 8.70
CA LEU A 395 -26.62 13.75 8.32
C LEU A 395 -27.79 13.55 7.34
N TYR A 396 -27.60 12.73 6.31
CA TYR A 396 -28.62 12.41 5.31
C TYR A 396 -29.84 11.68 5.88
N GLU A 397 -29.61 10.77 6.84
CA GLU A 397 -30.64 10.06 7.61
C GLU A 397 -31.40 10.98 8.56
N ALA A 398 -30.71 11.96 9.18
CA ALA A 398 -31.33 13.01 10.01
C ALA A 398 -32.09 14.08 9.20
N GLY A 399 -32.08 14.00 7.86
CA GLY A 399 -32.82 14.89 6.96
C GLY A 399 -31.97 15.92 6.21
N TYR A 400 -30.70 16.10 6.58
CA TYR A 400 -29.79 17.04 5.91
C TYR A 400 -29.19 16.39 4.66
N ARG A 401 -29.87 16.52 3.52
CA ARG A 401 -29.54 15.79 2.27
C ARG A 401 -28.74 16.61 1.27
N SER A 402 -28.77 17.93 1.40
CA SER A 402 -28.07 18.91 0.58
C SER A 402 -27.26 19.87 1.43
N LEU A 403 -26.37 20.64 0.79
CA LEU A 403 -25.66 21.74 1.44
C LEU A 403 -26.62 22.86 1.91
N SER A 404 -27.79 23.00 1.29
CA SER A 404 -28.81 23.99 1.69
C SER A 404 -29.49 23.61 3.01
N ASP A 405 -29.74 22.32 3.24
CA ASP A 405 -30.33 21.83 4.49
C ASP A 405 -29.36 22.05 5.66
N LEU A 406 -28.07 21.81 5.43
CA LEU A 406 -27.01 22.09 6.40
C LEU A 406 -26.88 23.60 6.69
N ALA A 407 -26.91 24.45 5.66
CA ALA A 407 -26.80 25.90 5.81
C ALA A 407 -28.00 26.53 6.54
N SER A 408 -29.15 25.85 6.55
CA SER A 408 -30.37 26.31 7.21
C SER A 408 -30.47 25.87 8.70
N ALA A 409 -29.52 25.06 9.18
CA ALA A 409 -29.59 24.42 10.50
C ALA A 409 -28.70 25.12 11.53
N SER A 410 -29.16 25.18 12.79
CA SER A 410 -28.33 25.70 13.89
C SER A 410 -27.23 24.72 14.31
N ILE A 411 -26.19 25.24 15.00
CA ILE A 411 -25.15 24.41 15.63
C ILE A 411 -25.76 23.32 16.54
N ASP A 412 -26.82 23.65 17.28
CA ASP A 412 -27.49 22.74 18.20
C ASP A 412 -28.33 21.66 17.52
N GLU A 413 -28.90 21.94 16.35
CA GLU A 413 -29.63 20.94 15.56
C GLU A 413 -28.68 19.97 14.85
N LEU A 414 -27.57 20.48 14.30
CA LEU A 414 -26.52 19.65 13.73
C LEU A 414 -25.80 18.81 14.82
N ALA A 415 -25.57 19.37 16.01
CA ALA A 415 -24.92 18.67 17.12
C ALA A 415 -25.76 17.56 17.77
N ARG A 416 -27.05 17.44 17.42
CA ARG A 416 -27.89 16.26 17.79
C ARG A 416 -27.55 15.03 16.94
N VAL A 417 -26.92 15.19 15.79
CA VAL A 417 -26.59 14.07 14.87
C VAL A 417 -25.40 13.27 15.42
N PRO A 418 -25.52 11.95 15.67
CA PRO A 418 -24.48 11.20 16.37
C PRO A 418 -23.10 11.27 15.70
N GLY A 419 -22.11 11.80 16.42
CA GLY A 419 -20.74 11.97 15.90
C GLY A 419 -20.46 13.30 15.19
N ILE A 420 -21.45 14.20 15.14
CA ILE A 420 -21.28 15.64 14.87
C ILE A 420 -21.28 16.35 16.23
N GLY A 421 -20.12 16.84 16.69
CA GLY A 421 -20.06 17.73 17.86
C GLY A 421 -20.22 19.19 17.47
N ARG A 422 -20.48 20.11 18.43
CA ARG A 422 -20.61 21.57 18.16
C ARG A 422 -19.49 22.14 17.28
N ARG A 423 -18.23 21.73 17.52
CA ARG A 423 -17.06 22.11 16.69
C ARG A 423 -17.20 21.68 15.22
N ILE A 424 -17.75 20.49 14.95
CA ILE A 424 -17.94 19.97 13.59
C ILE A 424 -19.13 20.68 12.94
N ALA A 425 -20.23 20.91 13.68
CA ALA A 425 -21.36 21.70 13.22
C ALA A 425 -20.95 23.13 12.82
N ALA A 426 -20.21 23.83 13.68
CA ALA A 426 -19.65 25.15 13.37
C ALA A 426 -18.69 25.11 12.17
N SER A 427 -17.80 24.11 12.10
CA SER A 427 -16.90 23.93 10.95
C SER A 427 -17.65 23.67 9.64
N ILE A 428 -18.80 22.98 9.66
CA ILE A 428 -19.69 22.81 8.50
C ILE A 428 -20.31 24.17 8.10
N LEU A 429 -20.91 24.89 9.05
CA LEU A 429 -21.57 26.17 8.78
C LEU A 429 -20.58 27.23 8.27
N SER A 430 -19.40 27.31 8.87
CA SER A 430 -18.31 28.19 8.44
C SER A 430 -17.84 27.89 7.01
N GLN A 431 -17.72 26.60 6.63
CA GLN A 431 -17.40 26.20 5.25
C GLN A 431 -18.52 26.54 4.24
N LEU A 432 -19.76 26.68 4.70
CA LEU A 432 -20.91 27.10 3.91
C LEU A 432 -21.11 28.62 3.89
N GLY A 433 -20.25 29.39 4.58
CA GLY A 433 -20.36 30.84 4.68
C GLY A 433 -21.48 31.35 5.60
N VAL A 434 -22.01 30.48 6.47
CA VAL A 434 -23.09 30.82 7.40
C VAL A 434 -22.49 31.39 8.69
N GLU A 435 -22.87 32.62 9.03
CA GLU A 435 -22.53 33.23 10.32
C GLU A 435 -23.19 32.47 11.47
N HIS A 436 -22.42 32.21 12.52
CA HIS A 436 -22.86 31.45 13.69
C HIS A 436 -22.15 31.95 14.95
N GLU A 437 -22.71 31.64 16.12
CA GLU A 437 -22.08 31.97 17.41
C GLU A 437 -20.68 31.34 17.54
N PRO A 438 -19.70 32.03 18.15
CA PRO A 438 -18.37 31.48 18.38
C PRO A 438 -18.45 30.30 19.36
N VAL A 439 -17.98 29.12 18.94
CA VAL A 439 -17.87 27.95 19.82
C VAL A 439 -16.67 28.14 20.74
N ILE A 440 -16.90 28.77 21.89
CA ILE A 440 -15.92 28.94 22.96
C ILE A 440 -15.45 27.55 23.43
N GLU A 441 -14.13 27.30 23.39
CA GLU A 441 -13.58 26.08 23.99
C GLU A 441 -13.67 26.17 25.52
N ALA A 442 -14.19 25.12 26.16
CA ALA A 442 -13.79 24.83 27.52
C ALA A 442 -12.32 24.33 27.45
N GLU A 443 -11.44 24.91 28.26
CA GLU A 443 -10.01 24.57 28.25
C GLU A 443 -9.81 23.05 28.39
N LYS A 444 -8.99 22.48 27.51
CA LYS A 444 -8.58 21.07 27.61
C LYS A 444 -7.68 20.90 28.82
N ARG A 445 -8.29 20.61 29.98
CA ARG A 445 -7.58 20.15 31.18
C ARG A 445 -6.62 19.04 30.79
N THR A 446 -5.35 19.36 30.85
CA THR A 446 -4.22 18.47 30.62
C THR A 446 -4.07 17.52 31.80
N LEU A 447 -3.24 16.48 31.65
CA LEU A 447 -2.88 15.62 32.78
C LEU A 447 -2.16 16.41 33.89
N SER A 448 -1.45 17.49 33.54
CA SER A 448 -0.87 18.44 34.51
C SER A 448 -1.93 19.08 35.39
N ASP A 449 -3.04 19.55 34.81
CA ASP A 449 -4.13 20.24 35.53
C ASP A 449 -4.95 19.29 36.43
N PHE A 450 -4.77 17.98 36.25
CA PHE A 450 -5.35 16.91 37.05
C PHE A 450 -4.38 16.35 38.11
N LEU A 451 -3.11 16.74 38.06
CA LEU A 451 -2.06 16.36 39.01
C LEU A 451 -1.65 17.53 39.93
N SER A 452 -2.24 18.71 39.72
CA SER A 452 -2.07 19.92 40.54
C SER A 452 -3.24 20.18 41.50
N THR A 453 -4.13 19.20 41.70
CA THR A 453 -5.28 19.21 42.63
C THR A 453 -5.31 17.94 43.46
#